data_AF-A0A9D6FBH5-F1
#
_entry.id   AF-A0A9D6FBH5-F1
#
_cell.length_a   1.000
_cell.length_b   1.000
_cell.length_c   1.000
_cell.angle_alpha   90.00
_cell.angle_beta   90.00
_cell.angle_gamma   90.00
#
_symmetry.space_group_name_H-M   'P 1'
#
loop_
_entity.id
_entity.type
_entity.pdbx_description
1 polymer ?
#
loop_
_entity_poly.entity_id
_entity_poly.type
_entity_poly.pdbx_seq_one_letter_code
_entity_poly.pdbx_strand_id
1 'polypeptide(L)' 'RVPVQTLLDYLEEGDTLDHFLEDFPTVSREHAVAVLELAKKSVFAQANSSG' A
#
# COMPACT_ATOMS: atom_id res chain seq x y z
N ARG A 1 -7.62 1.56 14.09
CA ARG A 1 -7.75 1.22 12.65
C ARG A 1 -6.90 2.23 11.91
N VAL A 2 -5.96 1.81 11.08
CA VAL A 2 -5.07 2.71 10.32
C VAL A 2 -5.69 2.96 8.95
N PRO A 3 -5.78 4.21 8.46
CA PRO A 3 -6.25 4.48 7.10
C PRO A 3 -5.32 3.86 6.05
N VAL A 4 -5.87 3.39 4.93
CA VAL A 4 -5.07 2.89 3.80
C VAL A 4 -4.18 4.00 3.21
N GLN A 5 -4.67 5.24 3.19
CA GLN A 5 -3.90 6.40 2.73
C GLN A 5 -2.57 6.53 3.49
N THR A 6 -2.56 6.27 4.80
CA THR A 6 -1.34 6.36 5.61
C THR A 6 -0.26 5.39 5.14
N LEU A 7 -0.61 4.20 4.64
CA LEU A 7 0.39 3.30 4.03
C LEU A 7 0.99 3.90 2.75
N LEU A 8 0.17 4.58 1.93
CA LEU A 8 0.64 5.20 0.70
C LEU A 8 1.51 6.43 1.00
N ASP A 9 1.14 7.25 1.98
CA ASP A 9 1.90 8.43 2.40
C ASP A 9 3.32 8.06 2.83
N TYR A 10 3.50 6.98 3.62
CA TYR A 10 4.82 6.47 3.99
C TYR A 10 5.65 6.12 2.76
N LEU A 11 5.07 5.40 1.81
CA LEU A 11 5.78 4.99 0.60
C LEU A 11 6.10 6.18 -0.31
N GLU A 12 5.26 7.20 -0.35
CA GLU A 12 5.49 8.46 -1.08
C GLU A 12 6.61 9.30 -0.45
N GLU A 13 6.73 9.26 0.89
CA GLU A 13 7.82 9.90 1.64
C GLU A 13 9.16 9.14 1.54
N GLY A 14 9.15 7.95 0.92
CA GLY A 14 10.32 7.11 0.69
C GLY A 14 10.60 6.11 1.81
N ASP A 15 9.68 5.97 2.76
CA ASP A 15 9.76 4.95 3.79
C ASP A 15 9.49 3.55 3.26
N THR A 16 9.88 2.57 4.06
CA THR A 16 9.68 1.15 3.73
C THR A 16 8.40 0.62 4.36
N LEU A 17 7.87 -0.47 3.78
CA LEU A 17 6.78 -1.23 4.39
C LEU A 17 7.16 -1.74 5.80
N ASP A 18 8.44 -2.02 6.05
CA ASP A 18 8.90 -2.49 7.35
C ASP A 18 8.80 -1.38 8.40
N HIS A 19 9.21 -0.16 8.06
CA HIS A 19 9.05 1.02 8.93
C HIS A 19 7.57 1.29 9.28
N PHE A 20 6.68 1.22 8.28
CA PHE A 20 5.25 1.34 8.51
C PHE A 20 4.70 0.27 9.49
N LEU A 21 5.17 -0.98 9.39
CA LEU A 21 4.72 -2.06 10.28
C LEU A 21 5.29 -1.94 11.70
N GLU A 22 6.45 -1.31 11.86
CA GLU A 22 7.03 -0.99 13.17
C GLU A 22 6.18 0.06 13.91
N ASP A 23 5.72 1.10 13.21
CA ASP A 23 4.86 2.15 13.77
C ASP A 23 3.41 1.69 13.98
N PHE A 24 2.95 0.74 13.15
CA PHE A 24 1.60 0.17 13.22
C PHE A 24 1.62 -1.36 13.39
N PRO A 25 2.10 -1.89 14.53
CA PRO A 25 2.29 -3.33 14.74
C PRO A 25 0.99 -4.15 14.78
N THR A 26 -0.16 -3.47 14.84
CA THR A 26 -1.48 -4.10 14.75
C THR A 26 -1.90 -4.41 13.30
N VAL A 27 -1.19 -3.86 12.32
CA VAL A 27 -1.39 -4.17 10.90
C VAL A 27 -0.52 -5.38 10.54
N SER A 28 -1.14 -6.43 9.99
CA SER A 28 -0.35 -7.56 9.49
C SER A 28 0.30 -7.23 8.16
N ARG A 29 1.51 -7.76 7.93
CA ARG A 29 2.18 -7.67 6.63
C ARG A 29 1.30 -8.16 5.50
N GLU A 30 0.58 -9.25 5.71
CA GLU A 30 -0.36 -9.81 4.72
C GLU A 30 -1.43 -8.80 4.31
N HIS A 31 -1.99 -8.06 5.27
CA HIS A 31 -2.99 -7.03 4.99
C HIS A 31 -2.38 -5.87 4.19
N ALA A 32 -1.22 -5.37 4.61
CA ALA A 32 -0.54 -4.29 3.92
C ALA A 32 -0.18 -4.67 2.47
N VAL A 33 0.36 -5.88 2.27
CA VAL A 33 0.66 -6.41 0.93
C VAL A 33 -0.60 -6.57 0.08
N ALA A 34 -1.71 -7.05 0.66
CA ALA A 34 -2.98 -7.18 -0.07
C ALA A 34 -3.48 -5.83 -0.59
N VAL A 35 -3.34 -4.76 0.21
CA VAL A 35 -3.68 -3.39 -0.20
C VAL A 35 -2.79 -2.93 -1.36
N LEU A 36 -1.48 -3.17 -1.29
CA LEU A 36 -0.55 -2.81 -2.38
C LEU A 36 -0.87 -3.55 -3.68
N GLU A 37 -1.22 -4.84 -3.61
CA GLU A 37 -1.63 -5.61 -4.78
C GLU A 37 -2.96 -5.13 -5.38
N LEU A 38 -3.90 -4.66 -4.55
CA LEU A 38 -5.13 -4.02 -5.04
C LEU A 38 -4.85 -2.70 -5.76
N ALA A 39 -3.99 -1.84 -5.19
CA ALA A 39 -3.59 -0.58 -5.80
C ALA A 39 -2.89 -0.83 -7.15
N LYS A 40 -1.93 -1.76 -7.18
CA LYS A 40 -1.22 -2.21 -8.38
C LYS A 40 -2.19 -2.66 -9.49
N LYS A 41 -3.17 -3.51 -9.16
CA LYS A 41 -4.19 -3.97 -10.12
C LYS A 41 -5.00 -2.80 -10.70
N SER A 42 -5.37 -1.83 -9.87
CA SER A 42 -6.11 -0.64 -10.33
C SER A 42 -5.31 0.18 -11.35
N VAL A 43 -4.02 0.38 -11.09
CA VAL A 43 -3.12 1.12 -11.99
C VAL A 43 -2.94 0.37 -13.32
N PHE A 44 -2.67 -0.93 -13.28
CA PHE A 44 -2.50 -1.73 -14.51
C PHE A 44 -3.79 -1.91 -15.31
N ALA A 45 -4.96 -1.99 -14.65
CA ALA A 45 -6.23 -2.05 -15.34
C ALA A 45 -6.50 -0.79 -16.17
N GLN A 46 -6.17 0.39 -15.63
CA GLN A 46 -6.30 1.68 -16.33
C GLN A 46 -5.29 1.82 -17.49
N ALA A 47 -4.08 1.30 -17.32
CA ALA A 47 -3.07 1.28 -18.38
C ALA A 47 -3.51 0.40 -19.57
N ASN A 48 -4.16 -0.74 -19.30
CA ASN A 48 -4.62 -1.67 -20.33
C ASN A 48 -5.93 -1.28 -21.02
N SER A 49 -6.72 -0.38 -20.46
CA SER A 49 -7.95 0.14 -21.08
C SER A 49 -7.72 1.36 -21.97
N SER A 50 -6.48 1.87 -22.03
CA SER A 50 -6.11 3.07 -22.76
C SER A 50 -5.27 2.77 -24.02
N GLY A 51 -5.17 1.49 -24.40
CA GLY A 51 -4.46 1.00 -25.59
C GLY A 51 -5.39 0.46 -26.67
#